data_AF-A0A3D3MSY4-F1
#
_entry.id   AF-A0A3D3MSY4-F1
#
_cell.length_a   1.000
_cell.length_b   1.000
_cell.length_c   1.000
_cell.angle_alpha   90.00
_cell.angle_beta   90.00
_cell.angle_gamma   90.00
#
_symmetry.space_group_name_H-M   'P 1'
#
loop_
_entity.id
_entity.type
_entity.pdbx_description
1 polymer ?
#
loop_
_entity_poly.entity_id
_entity_poly.type
_entity_poly.pdbx_seq_one_letter_code
_entity_poly.pdbx_strand_id
1 'polypeptide(L)'
;QLGDGINSVRTLVQRAEGLTEDAFTARAVMHRMKPDRTLRVVQVDIKGIMDGTVADIPLQENDVLFIPTKQTAMTRQTVTIYGEVQYPGVYQYADNETLEDLVLQAGGLNETASTVKVDVSRRVGNPKALSTDSIIAQNYTFSLKDGFVVDGQPGFTLMPFDEVFVRRNPSYSEQQNLQVTGEVMFPGTYTLDRRNMRLTDLLKAAGGTTDLAYIRGARLERRANEAERSRMEAVMKMQQEELQQQLLQLAASSQGSNIQQMSSEAKQQQLQKFQVPDYYPVGIELDKALADPTSDANIVLRAGDRLLLPQYTATVKINGAVMYPNTVSYLKGKSAKYYISAAGGFSQNARKSNAYVIYMNGMVAKLSQGAKIQPGCEIVVPSKISRKMSVAETMSIGTGAASIAAMIASIANLLK
;
A
#
# COMPACT_ATOMS: atom_id res chain seq x y z
N GLN A 1 35.51 28.95 -59.34
CA GLN A 1 35.06 28.45 -60.66
C GLN A 1 34.01 27.38 -60.39
N LEU A 2 32.75 27.62 -60.72
CA LEU A 2 31.73 26.58 -60.75
C LEU A 2 32.14 25.58 -61.85
N GLY A 3 32.39 24.31 -61.49
CA GLY A 3 32.90 23.31 -62.43
C GLY A 3 31.94 23.07 -63.60
N ASP A 4 32.49 22.60 -64.73
CA ASP A 4 31.75 22.34 -65.97
C ASP A 4 30.53 21.44 -65.70
N GLY A 5 29.34 22.06 -65.65
CA GLY A 5 28.04 21.39 -65.54
C GLY A 5 27.16 21.78 -64.35
N ILE A 6 27.65 22.50 -63.33
CA ILE A 6 26.82 22.96 -62.19
C ILE A 6 26.64 24.48 -62.26
N ASN A 7 25.54 24.93 -62.87
CA ASN A 7 25.29 26.37 -63.09
C ASN A 7 23.91 26.83 -62.56
N SER A 8 23.10 25.91 -62.05
CA SER A 8 21.74 26.18 -61.61
C SER A 8 21.31 25.27 -60.46
N VAL A 9 20.22 25.61 -59.79
CA VAL A 9 19.63 24.78 -58.73
C VAL A 9 19.29 23.39 -59.26
N ARG A 10 18.69 23.28 -60.45
CA ARG A 10 18.39 21.98 -61.07
C ARG A 10 19.63 21.13 -61.27
N THR A 11 20.68 21.71 -61.86
CA THR A 11 21.92 20.97 -62.15
C THR A 11 22.66 20.57 -60.88
N LEU A 12 22.61 21.39 -59.83
CA LEU A 12 23.13 21.06 -58.50
C LEU A 12 22.40 19.88 -57.86
N VAL A 13 21.05 19.88 -57.89
CA VAL A 13 20.25 18.77 -57.36
C VAL A 13 20.49 17.49 -58.15
N GLN A 14 20.56 17.56 -59.47
CA GLN A 14 20.87 16.39 -60.32
C GLN A 14 22.27 15.84 -60.05
N ARG A 15 23.26 16.72 -59.81
CA ARG A 15 24.62 16.31 -59.48
C ARG A 15 24.73 15.69 -58.08
N ALA A 16 23.82 16.04 -57.19
CA ALA A 16 23.65 15.42 -55.88
C ALA A 16 22.85 14.11 -55.92
N GLU A 17 22.69 13.50 -57.10
CA GLU A 17 21.91 12.26 -57.33
C GLU A 17 20.40 12.40 -57.08
N GLY A 18 19.89 13.64 -57.04
CA GLY A 18 18.48 13.93 -56.86
C GLY A 18 18.08 14.24 -55.42
N LEU A 19 16.81 14.01 -55.11
CA LEU A 19 16.21 14.31 -53.80
C LEU A 19 15.89 13.00 -53.10
N THR A 20 16.11 12.94 -51.79
CA THR A 20 15.63 11.81 -50.97
C THR A 20 14.10 11.82 -50.88
N GLU A 21 13.48 10.67 -50.63
CA GLU A 21 12.01 10.54 -50.51
C GLU A 21 11.42 11.46 -49.41
N ASP A 22 12.23 11.70 -48.38
CA ASP A 22 11.89 12.55 -47.25
C ASP A 22 12.16 14.04 -47.49
N ALA A 23 12.68 14.46 -48.65
CA ALA A 23 12.97 15.88 -48.90
C ALA A 23 11.67 16.73 -48.96
N PHE A 24 11.68 17.88 -48.30
CA PHE A 24 10.61 18.87 -48.40
C PHE A 24 10.84 19.78 -49.62
N THR A 25 10.18 19.43 -50.72
CA THR A 25 10.45 20.03 -52.04
C THR A 25 9.68 21.31 -52.33
N ALA A 26 8.62 21.60 -51.57
CA ALA A 26 7.80 22.80 -51.76
C ALA A 26 8.50 24.10 -51.36
N ARG A 27 9.51 24.04 -50.47
CA ARG A 27 10.27 25.21 -50.05
C ARG A 27 11.65 24.81 -49.50
N ALA A 28 12.67 25.22 -50.22
CA ALA A 28 14.06 25.20 -49.77
C ALA A 28 14.59 26.61 -49.52
N VAL A 29 15.71 26.69 -48.82
CA VAL A 29 16.39 27.94 -48.49
C VAL A 29 17.78 27.92 -49.11
N MET A 30 18.07 28.92 -49.93
CA MET A 30 19.42 29.14 -50.44
C MET A 30 20.03 30.37 -49.77
N HIS A 31 21.19 30.19 -49.14
CA HIS A 31 22.00 31.28 -48.63
C HIS A 31 22.95 31.74 -49.74
N ARG A 32 22.79 33.00 -50.16
CA ARG A 32 23.60 33.63 -51.21
C ARG A 32 24.43 34.76 -50.64
N MET A 33 25.72 34.76 -50.96
CA MET A 33 26.63 35.83 -50.55
C MET A 33 26.45 37.07 -51.42
N LYS A 34 26.31 38.24 -50.79
CA LYS A 34 26.26 39.54 -51.45
C LYS A 34 27.68 40.10 -51.69
N PRO A 35 27.84 41.14 -52.52
CA PRO A 35 29.13 41.81 -52.73
C PRO A 35 29.81 42.34 -51.45
N ASP A 36 29.01 42.71 -50.44
CA ASP A 36 29.48 43.15 -49.12
C ASP A 36 29.84 42.00 -48.16
N ARG A 37 29.89 40.76 -48.67
CA ARG A 37 30.11 39.51 -47.93
C ARG A 37 29.02 39.14 -46.92
N THR A 38 27.89 39.84 -46.89
CA THR A 38 26.72 39.44 -46.09
C THR A 38 25.90 38.36 -46.80
N LEU A 39 25.19 37.51 -46.04
CA LEU A 39 24.31 36.49 -46.61
C LEU A 39 22.89 37.05 -46.80
N ARG A 40 22.24 36.66 -47.90
CA ARG A 40 20.78 36.79 -48.08
C ARG A 40 20.14 35.43 -48.26
N VAL A 41 18.91 35.33 -47.79
CA VAL A 41 18.04 34.16 -47.99
C VAL A 41 17.28 34.33 -49.29
N VAL A 42 17.40 33.34 -50.18
CA VAL A 42 16.57 33.19 -51.38
C VAL A 42 15.68 31.98 -51.15
N GLN A 43 14.36 32.17 -51.30
CA GLN A 43 13.41 31.08 -51.25
C GLN A 43 13.41 30.34 -52.58
N VAL A 44 13.44 29.01 -52.53
CA VAL A 44 13.58 28.17 -53.71
C VAL A 44 12.47 27.13 -53.71
N ASP A 45 11.66 27.11 -54.77
CA ASP A 45 10.67 26.06 -55.03
C ASP A 45 11.35 24.93 -55.80
N ILE A 46 11.83 23.91 -55.07
CA ILE A 46 12.59 22.81 -55.67
C ILE A 46 11.68 21.97 -56.56
N LYS A 47 10.44 21.72 -56.13
CA LYS A 47 9.46 20.97 -56.92
C LYS A 47 9.19 21.68 -58.25
N GLY A 48 8.91 22.97 -58.21
CA GLY A 48 8.64 23.75 -59.42
C GLY A 48 9.83 23.81 -60.38
N ILE A 49 11.05 23.93 -59.86
CA ILE A 49 12.28 23.95 -60.66
C ILE A 49 12.56 22.58 -61.30
N MET A 50 12.35 21.48 -60.59
CA MET A 50 12.58 20.12 -61.09
C MET A 50 11.49 19.69 -62.08
N ASP A 51 10.23 20.05 -61.83
CA ASP A 51 9.08 19.77 -62.69
C ASP A 51 9.02 20.72 -63.91
N GLY A 52 9.85 21.77 -63.94
CA GLY A 52 9.92 22.75 -65.02
C GLY A 52 8.76 23.75 -65.05
N THR A 53 7.95 23.81 -64.00
CA THR A 53 6.82 24.74 -63.88
C THR A 53 7.25 26.13 -63.37
N VAL A 54 8.44 26.23 -62.76
CA VAL A 54 9.06 27.47 -62.29
C VAL A 54 10.44 27.63 -62.94
N ALA A 55 10.83 28.88 -63.22
CA ALA A 55 12.14 29.20 -63.78
C ALA A 55 13.28 28.73 -62.86
N ASP A 56 14.29 28.10 -63.44
CA ASP A 56 15.49 27.66 -62.72
C ASP A 56 16.33 28.85 -62.24
N ILE A 57 17.00 28.68 -61.12
CA ILE A 57 17.76 29.76 -60.47
C ILE A 57 19.25 29.54 -60.76
N PRO A 58 19.93 30.49 -61.44
CA PRO A 58 21.36 30.38 -61.68
C PRO A 58 22.12 30.49 -60.37
N LEU A 59 23.11 29.60 -60.18
CA LEU A 59 23.95 29.57 -58.99
C LEU A 59 25.07 30.60 -59.06
N GLN A 60 25.42 31.14 -57.91
CA GLN A 60 26.54 32.04 -57.70
C GLN A 60 27.59 31.37 -56.82
N GLU A 61 28.80 31.92 -56.83
CA GLU A 61 29.87 31.44 -55.96
C GLU A 61 29.44 31.55 -54.49
N ASN A 62 29.71 30.50 -53.71
CA ASN A 62 29.34 30.35 -52.31
C ASN A 62 27.83 30.27 -52.01
N ASP A 63 27.00 29.92 -52.98
CA ASP A 63 25.61 29.56 -52.70
C ASP A 63 25.53 28.24 -51.91
N VAL A 64 24.75 28.23 -50.83
CA VAL A 64 24.45 27.01 -50.05
C VAL A 64 22.95 26.75 -50.09
N LEU A 65 22.55 25.65 -50.72
CA LEU A 65 21.17 25.21 -50.78
C LEU A 65 20.86 24.23 -49.65
N PHE A 66 19.90 24.58 -48.79
CA PHE A 66 19.40 23.73 -47.72
C PHE A 66 17.98 23.26 -48.02
N ILE A 67 17.80 21.94 -48.10
CA ILE A 67 16.51 21.28 -48.31
C ILE A 67 16.19 20.49 -47.03
N PRO A 68 15.22 20.92 -46.21
CA PRO A 68 14.86 20.21 -44.99
C PRO A 68 14.18 18.88 -45.32
N THR A 69 14.19 17.93 -44.38
CA THR A 69 13.38 16.71 -44.48
C THR A 69 11.97 16.95 -43.94
N LYS A 70 10.98 16.19 -44.43
CA LYS A 70 9.60 16.16 -43.94
C LYS A 70 9.56 15.77 -42.46
N GLN A 71 10.47 14.92 -41.99
CA GLN A 71 10.52 14.44 -40.60
C GLN A 71 10.98 15.49 -39.59
N THR A 72 11.84 16.45 -39.95
CA THR A 72 12.16 17.57 -39.04
C THR A 72 10.93 18.46 -38.80
N ALA A 73 9.92 18.39 -39.68
CA ALA A 73 8.63 19.05 -39.49
C ALA A 73 7.55 18.15 -38.85
N MET A 74 7.77 16.84 -38.73
CA MET A 74 6.86 15.87 -38.11
C MET A 74 7.52 15.26 -36.87
N THR A 75 7.28 15.86 -35.70
CA THR A 75 7.55 15.22 -34.40
C THR A 75 7.01 13.80 -34.40
N ARG A 76 7.77 12.80 -33.92
CA ARG A 76 7.26 11.42 -33.77
C ARG A 76 5.96 11.45 -32.97
N GLN A 77 4.86 11.20 -33.64
CA GLN A 77 3.54 11.19 -33.05
C GLN A 77 3.39 9.88 -32.26
N THR A 78 2.85 9.94 -31.05
CA THR A 78 2.67 8.77 -30.19
C THR A 78 1.24 8.74 -29.68
N VAL A 79 0.75 7.60 -29.21
CA VAL A 79 -0.47 7.48 -28.41
C VAL A 79 -0.13 6.72 -27.13
N THR A 80 -0.86 6.96 -26.05
CA THR A 80 -0.53 6.33 -24.76
C THR A 80 -1.75 5.62 -24.21
N ILE A 81 -1.56 4.40 -23.69
CA ILE A 81 -2.61 3.62 -23.05
C ILE A 81 -2.23 3.24 -21.61
N TYR A 82 -3.15 3.48 -20.69
CA TYR A 82 -2.99 3.24 -19.26
C TYR A 82 -4.08 2.31 -18.73
N GLY A 83 -3.79 1.67 -17.59
CA GLY A 83 -4.79 0.94 -16.80
C GLY A 83 -4.83 -0.57 -17.09
N GLU A 84 -6.02 -1.14 -17.13
CA GLU A 84 -6.25 -2.60 -17.14
C GLU A 84 -6.11 -3.22 -18.55
N VAL A 85 -4.92 -3.11 -19.11
CA VAL A 85 -4.47 -3.81 -20.32
C VAL A 85 -3.24 -4.66 -20.01
N GLN A 86 -2.90 -5.60 -20.88
CA GLN A 86 -1.75 -6.49 -20.65
C GLN A 86 -0.42 -5.72 -20.66
N TYR A 87 -0.27 -4.78 -21.59
CA TYR A 87 0.95 -3.99 -21.78
C TYR A 87 0.60 -2.48 -21.81
N PRO A 88 0.42 -1.83 -20.65
CA PRO A 88 0.24 -0.38 -20.60
C PRO A 88 1.54 0.34 -21.01
N GLY A 89 1.44 1.40 -21.80
CA GLY A 89 2.62 2.09 -22.32
C GLY A 89 2.36 3.10 -23.42
N VAL A 90 3.45 3.60 -24.00
CA VAL A 90 3.46 4.55 -25.12
C VAL A 90 3.68 3.77 -26.42
N TYR A 91 2.83 4.02 -27.40
CA TYR A 91 2.83 3.38 -28.71
C TYR A 91 3.09 4.43 -29.80
N GLN A 92 3.70 3.96 -30.89
CA GLN A 92 3.93 4.80 -32.06
C GLN A 92 2.58 4.98 -32.78
N TYR A 93 2.15 6.23 -32.96
CA TYR A 93 0.90 6.52 -33.67
C TYR A 93 1.01 6.12 -35.14
N ALA A 94 -0.04 5.49 -35.67
CA ALA A 94 -0.23 5.22 -37.08
C ALA A 94 -1.46 5.94 -37.64
N ASP A 95 -1.41 6.34 -38.92
CA ASP A 95 -2.56 6.98 -39.56
C ASP A 95 -3.77 6.03 -39.63
N ASN A 96 -4.95 6.54 -39.28
CA ASN A 96 -6.21 5.80 -39.16
C ASN A 96 -6.24 4.73 -38.05
N GLU A 97 -5.35 4.81 -37.07
CA GLU A 97 -5.36 3.92 -35.91
C GLU A 97 -6.61 4.13 -35.05
N THR A 98 -7.31 3.04 -34.74
CA THR A 98 -8.51 3.06 -33.89
C THR A 98 -8.19 2.76 -32.44
N LEU A 99 -9.14 3.08 -31.55
CA LEU A 99 -9.08 2.69 -30.14
C LEU A 99 -8.90 1.17 -29.97
N GLU A 100 -9.61 0.40 -30.79
CA GLU A 100 -9.58 -1.07 -30.81
C GLU A 100 -8.19 -1.59 -31.21
N ASP A 101 -7.58 -0.99 -32.23
CA ASP A 101 -6.23 -1.35 -32.68
C ASP A 101 -5.20 -1.11 -31.57
N LEU A 102 -5.28 0.03 -30.89
CA LEU A 102 -4.39 0.34 -29.77
C LEU A 102 -4.58 -0.63 -28.60
N VAL A 103 -5.82 -0.98 -28.25
CA VAL A 103 -6.10 -1.99 -27.21
C VAL A 103 -5.56 -3.36 -27.61
N LEU A 104 -5.65 -3.73 -28.89
CA LEU A 104 -5.08 -4.98 -29.41
C LEU A 104 -3.55 -4.98 -29.34
N GLN A 105 -2.90 -3.87 -29.73
CA GLN A 105 -1.44 -3.69 -29.60
C GLN A 105 -0.98 -3.74 -28.13
N ALA A 106 -1.82 -3.29 -27.21
CA ALA A 106 -1.62 -3.41 -25.77
C ALA A 106 -1.84 -4.83 -25.22
N GLY A 107 -2.07 -5.83 -26.09
CA GLY A 107 -2.29 -7.23 -25.73
C GLY A 107 -3.72 -7.53 -25.28
N GLY A 108 -4.66 -6.61 -25.49
CA GLY A 108 -6.05 -6.73 -25.07
C GLY A 108 -6.30 -6.26 -23.64
N LEU A 109 -7.56 -6.36 -23.23
CA LEU A 109 -8.02 -5.99 -21.89
C LEU A 109 -7.69 -7.09 -20.87
N ASN A 110 -7.36 -6.71 -19.64
CA ASN A 110 -7.25 -7.66 -18.53
C ASN A 110 -8.65 -8.16 -18.08
N GLU A 111 -8.73 -9.31 -17.41
CA GLU A 111 -9.99 -9.83 -16.83
C GLU A 111 -10.64 -8.87 -15.80
N THR A 112 -9.80 -8.04 -15.19
CA THR A 112 -10.16 -6.98 -14.24
C THR A 112 -10.65 -5.69 -14.90
N ALA A 113 -10.55 -5.56 -16.23
CA ALA A 113 -10.88 -4.35 -16.95
C ALA A 113 -12.38 -4.07 -16.97
N SER A 114 -12.72 -2.79 -16.92
CA SER A 114 -14.09 -2.30 -17.11
C SER A 114 -14.41 -2.23 -18.60
N THR A 115 -15.25 -3.15 -19.06
CA THR A 115 -15.84 -3.13 -20.40
C THR A 115 -16.78 -1.94 -20.63
N VAL A 116 -17.20 -1.25 -19.57
CA VAL A 116 -18.20 -0.16 -19.67
C VAL A 116 -17.54 1.23 -19.73
N LYS A 117 -16.24 1.34 -19.44
CA LYS A 117 -15.60 2.65 -19.27
C LYS A 117 -14.14 2.66 -19.69
N VAL A 118 -13.93 3.08 -20.93
CA VAL A 118 -12.62 3.48 -21.45
C VAL A 118 -12.68 4.94 -21.85
N ASP A 119 -11.83 5.75 -21.21
CA ASP A 119 -11.79 7.19 -21.43
C ASP A 119 -10.65 7.52 -22.41
N VAL A 120 -10.92 8.32 -23.44
CA VAL A 120 -9.89 8.91 -24.31
C VAL A 120 -9.81 10.40 -24.05
N SER A 121 -8.64 10.88 -23.66
CA SER A 121 -8.32 12.29 -23.44
C SER A 121 -7.53 12.80 -24.64
N ARG A 122 -8.12 13.76 -25.35
CA ARG A 122 -7.53 14.41 -26.51
C ARG A 122 -7.14 15.83 -26.17
N ARG A 123 -5.88 16.21 -26.41
CA ARG A 123 -5.42 17.60 -26.28
C ARG A 123 -6.24 18.52 -27.19
N VAL A 124 -6.69 19.66 -26.69
CA VAL A 124 -7.31 20.71 -27.51
C VAL A 124 -6.24 21.78 -27.73
N GLY A 125 -5.65 21.78 -28.92
CA GLY A 125 -4.70 22.81 -29.34
C GLY A 125 -5.34 23.67 -30.42
N ASN A 126 -5.45 24.98 -30.19
CA ASN A 126 -5.79 25.95 -31.22
C ASN A 126 -4.52 26.72 -31.61
N PRO A 127 -3.84 26.35 -32.74
CA PRO A 127 -2.60 26.98 -33.16
C PRO A 127 -2.74 28.47 -33.54
N LYS A 128 -3.98 28.98 -33.64
CA LYS A 128 -4.30 30.37 -33.95
C LYS A 128 -5.00 31.09 -32.80
N ALA A 129 -5.04 30.51 -31.61
CA ALA A 129 -5.66 31.14 -30.45
C ALA A 129 -4.93 32.43 -30.06
N LEU A 130 -5.67 33.54 -30.00
CA LEU A 130 -5.19 34.83 -29.50
C LEU A 130 -5.49 35.00 -27.99
N SER A 131 -6.13 34.02 -27.37
CA SER A 131 -6.48 33.95 -25.95
C SER A 131 -6.40 32.51 -25.43
N THR A 132 -6.06 32.32 -24.16
CA THR A 132 -6.06 30.99 -23.53
C THR A 132 -7.50 30.51 -23.37
N ASP A 133 -7.93 29.52 -24.17
CA ASP A 133 -9.18 28.81 -23.92
C ASP A 133 -9.06 28.01 -22.61
N SER A 134 -10.13 27.98 -21.81
CA SER A 134 -10.17 27.25 -20.54
C SER A 134 -10.23 25.72 -20.73
N ILE A 135 -10.52 25.25 -21.94
CA ILE A 135 -10.61 23.82 -22.29
C ILE A 135 -9.28 23.37 -22.89
N ILE A 136 -8.51 22.64 -22.10
CA ILE A 136 -7.18 22.12 -22.49
C ILE A 136 -7.24 20.70 -23.08
N ALA A 137 -8.34 19.98 -22.83
CA ALA A 137 -8.55 18.61 -23.30
C ALA A 137 -10.04 18.30 -23.50
N GLN A 138 -10.33 17.43 -24.46
CA GLN A 138 -11.64 16.87 -24.73
C GLN A 138 -11.64 15.39 -24.33
N ASN A 139 -12.61 15.00 -23.50
CA ASN A 139 -12.73 13.63 -23.02
C ASN A 139 -13.86 12.91 -23.76
N TYR A 140 -13.58 11.71 -24.20
CA TYR A 140 -14.52 10.78 -24.80
C TYR A 140 -14.60 9.53 -23.92
N THR A 141 -15.78 8.95 -23.71
CA THR A 141 -15.94 7.73 -22.92
C THR A 141 -16.65 6.69 -23.78
N PHE A 142 -16.11 5.47 -23.79
CA PHE A 142 -16.58 4.35 -24.59
C PHE A 142 -16.85 3.12 -23.71
N SER A 143 -17.83 2.32 -24.11
CA SER A 143 -18.00 0.93 -23.67
C SER A 143 -17.31 0.01 -24.68
N LEU A 144 -16.43 -0.89 -24.25
CA LEU A 144 -15.87 -1.97 -25.08
C LEU A 144 -16.34 -3.35 -24.61
N LYS A 145 -16.70 -4.23 -25.52
CA LYS A 145 -16.94 -5.66 -25.26
C LYS A 145 -16.01 -6.45 -26.15
N ASP A 146 -15.30 -7.39 -25.54
CA ASP A 146 -14.34 -8.25 -26.22
C ASP A 146 -13.27 -7.48 -27.03
N GLY A 147 -12.92 -6.26 -26.58
CA GLY A 147 -11.96 -5.38 -27.26
C GLY A 147 -12.53 -4.48 -28.35
N PHE A 148 -13.85 -4.51 -28.59
CA PHE A 148 -14.53 -3.69 -29.59
C PHE A 148 -15.49 -2.69 -28.96
N VAL A 149 -15.60 -1.48 -29.51
CA VAL A 149 -16.56 -0.47 -29.02
C VAL A 149 -18.00 -0.95 -29.25
N VAL A 150 -18.83 -0.91 -28.20
CA VAL A 150 -20.22 -1.41 -28.19
C VAL A 150 -21.23 -0.28 -28.32
N ASP A 151 -20.96 0.83 -27.64
CA ASP A 151 -21.85 1.99 -27.59
C ASP A 151 -21.14 3.17 -28.27
N GLY A 152 -21.43 3.38 -29.56
CA GLY A 152 -20.82 4.42 -30.38
C GLY A 152 -20.71 4.00 -31.84
N GLN A 153 -20.33 4.93 -32.73
CA GLN A 153 -19.94 4.57 -34.09
C GLN A 153 -18.67 3.70 -34.00
N PRO A 154 -18.65 2.50 -34.61
CA PRO A 154 -17.44 1.67 -34.68
C PRO A 154 -16.24 2.47 -35.22
N GLY A 155 -15.05 2.25 -34.67
CA GLY A 155 -13.82 2.82 -35.20
C GLY A 155 -13.55 4.26 -34.79
N PHE A 156 -13.57 4.56 -33.48
CA PHE A 156 -13.09 5.86 -33.00
C PHE A 156 -11.60 6.00 -33.34
N THR A 157 -11.29 6.86 -34.31
CA THR A 157 -9.93 7.11 -34.74
C THR A 157 -9.19 7.99 -33.74
N LEU A 158 -8.06 7.47 -33.26
CA LEU A 158 -7.16 8.19 -32.38
C LEU A 158 -6.46 9.32 -33.15
N MET A 159 -6.04 10.33 -32.42
CA MET A 159 -5.19 11.40 -32.93
C MET A 159 -3.83 11.34 -32.26
N PRO A 160 -2.81 11.97 -32.89
CA PRO A 160 -1.51 12.14 -32.28
C PRO A 160 -1.63 12.65 -30.84
N PHE A 161 -1.02 11.87 -29.96
CA PHE A 161 -0.89 12.10 -28.53
C PHE A 161 -2.17 12.05 -27.71
N ASP A 162 -3.17 11.32 -28.19
CA ASP A 162 -4.29 10.90 -27.36
C ASP A 162 -3.81 9.98 -26.22
N GLU A 163 -4.48 10.11 -25.07
CA GLU A 163 -4.29 9.24 -23.92
C GLU A 163 -5.54 8.42 -23.66
N VAL A 164 -5.39 7.09 -23.63
CA VAL A 164 -6.44 6.13 -23.40
C VAL A 164 -6.33 5.57 -21.97
N PHE A 165 -7.42 5.59 -21.22
CA PHE A 165 -7.51 5.10 -19.85
C PHE A 165 -8.51 3.95 -19.75
N VAL A 166 -8.02 2.74 -19.57
CA VAL A 166 -8.82 1.55 -19.33
C VAL A 166 -9.02 1.38 -17.81
N ARG A 167 -10.23 1.64 -17.32
CA ARG A 167 -10.52 1.60 -15.89
C ARG A 167 -10.66 0.17 -15.37
N ARG A 168 -10.36 -0.05 -14.10
CA ARG A 168 -10.69 -1.31 -13.40
C ARG A 168 -12.19 -1.43 -13.17
N ASN A 169 -12.74 -2.62 -13.40
CA ASN A 169 -14.12 -2.93 -13.11
C ASN A 169 -14.34 -2.85 -11.58
N PRO A 170 -15.18 -1.92 -11.08
CA PRO A 170 -15.41 -1.75 -9.65
C PRO A 170 -16.14 -2.94 -9.01
N SER A 171 -16.88 -3.72 -9.82
CA SER A 171 -17.57 -4.93 -9.40
C SER A 171 -16.67 -6.16 -9.39
N TYR A 172 -15.49 -6.08 -10.01
CA TYR A 172 -14.54 -7.19 -9.97
C TYR A 172 -13.83 -7.24 -8.62
N SER A 173 -14.01 -8.36 -7.91
CA SER A 173 -13.24 -8.71 -6.73
C SER A 173 -12.80 -10.16 -6.86
N GLU A 174 -11.52 -10.42 -6.62
CA GLU A 174 -11.04 -11.80 -6.48
C GLU A 174 -11.82 -12.51 -5.37
N GLN A 175 -12.04 -13.82 -5.54
CA GLN A 175 -12.69 -14.61 -4.51
C GLN A 175 -11.85 -14.59 -3.24
N GLN A 176 -12.43 -14.04 -2.18
CA GLN A 176 -11.81 -13.95 -0.87
C GLN A 176 -12.42 -15.00 0.05
N ASN A 177 -11.58 -15.59 0.90
CA ASN A 177 -11.97 -16.70 1.75
C ASN A 177 -11.82 -16.36 3.23
N LEU A 178 -12.67 -16.99 4.03
CA LEU A 178 -12.74 -16.96 5.49
C LEU A 178 -12.56 -18.39 6.00
N GLN A 179 -12.13 -18.54 7.24
CA GLN A 179 -11.99 -19.85 7.86
C GLN A 179 -12.80 -19.94 9.15
N VAL A 180 -13.51 -21.05 9.34
CA VAL A 180 -14.23 -21.34 10.58
C VAL A 180 -13.77 -22.68 11.12
N THR A 181 -13.40 -22.71 12.41
CA THR A 181 -12.86 -23.91 13.07
C THR A 181 -13.42 -24.07 14.48
N GLY A 182 -13.36 -25.29 15.00
CA GLY A 182 -13.84 -25.66 16.33
C GLY A 182 -15.30 -26.12 16.31
N GLU A 183 -16.05 -25.75 17.35
CA GLU A 183 -17.39 -26.25 17.68
C GLU A 183 -18.52 -25.61 16.85
N VAL A 184 -18.40 -25.73 15.52
CA VAL A 184 -19.44 -25.36 14.56
C VAL A 184 -19.96 -26.60 13.84
N MET A 185 -21.17 -26.52 13.27
CA MET A 185 -21.77 -27.67 12.57
C MET A 185 -20.93 -28.11 11.37
N PHE A 186 -20.41 -27.15 10.60
CA PHE A 186 -19.57 -27.40 9.44
C PHE A 186 -18.28 -26.56 9.53
N PRO A 187 -17.19 -27.07 10.11
CA PRO A 187 -15.89 -26.40 10.07
C PRO A 187 -15.32 -26.42 8.65
N GLY A 188 -14.68 -25.35 8.22
CA GLY A 188 -14.17 -25.26 6.85
C GLY A 188 -13.83 -23.86 6.37
N THR A 189 -13.60 -23.76 5.07
CA THR A 189 -13.35 -22.50 4.37
C THR A 189 -14.64 -22.01 3.71
N TYR A 190 -14.94 -20.73 3.89
CA TYR A 190 -16.14 -20.08 3.37
C TYR A 190 -15.77 -18.88 2.52
N THR A 191 -16.51 -18.65 1.44
CA THR A 191 -16.30 -17.47 0.60
C THR A 191 -16.87 -16.23 1.29
N LEU A 192 -16.11 -15.14 1.24
CA LEU A 192 -16.58 -13.80 1.59
C LEU A 192 -17.48 -13.30 0.45
N ASP A 193 -18.77 -13.59 0.54
CA ASP A 193 -19.76 -13.34 -0.51
C ASP A 193 -20.02 -11.84 -0.75
N ARG A 194 -19.92 -11.02 0.29
CA ARG A 194 -20.21 -9.58 0.27
C ARG A 194 -19.21 -8.81 1.11
N ARG A 195 -18.87 -7.60 0.68
CA ARG A 195 -17.90 -6.71 1.38
C ARG A 195 -18.29 -6.37 2.82
N ASN A 196 -19.57 -6.50 3.18
CA ASN A 196 -20.11 -6.21 4.50
C ASN A 196 -20.54 -7.47 5.28
N MET A 197 -20.08 -8.66 4.88
CA MET A 197 -20.35 -9.91 5.60
C MET A 197 -19.87 -9.82 7.05
N ARG A 198 -20.71 -10.25 8.00
CA ARG A 198 -20.44 -10.14 9.45
C ARG A 198 -20.25 -11.50 10.12
N LEU A 199 -19.81 -11.49 11.37
CA LEU A 199 -19.61 -12.69 12.19
C LEU A 199 -20.81 -13.64 12.19
N THR A 200 -22.01 -13.12 12.38
CA THR A 200 -23.24 -13.94 12.40
C THR A 200 -23.58 -14.54 11.04
N ASP A 201 -23.23 -13.88 9.93
CA ASP A 201 -23.43 -14.43 8.58
C ASP A 201 -22.49 -15.61 8.34
N LEU A 202 -21.22 -15.48 8.73
CA LEU A 202 -20.25 -16.57 8.66
C LEU A 202 -20.67 -17.76 9.52
N LEU A 203 -21.17 -17.50 10.73
CA LEU A 203 -21.63 -18.57 11.61
C LEU A 203 -22.88 -19.28 11.05
N LYS A 204 -23.81 -18.54 10.42
CA LYS A 204 -24.97 -19.12 9.72
C LYS A 204 -24.52 -19.98 8.54
N ALA A 205 -23.55 -19.50 7.75
CA ALA A 205 -22.97 -20.27 6.65
C ALA A 205 -22.34 -21.58 7.14
N ALA A 206 -21.73 -21.56 8.33
CA ALA A 206 -21.19 -22.75 9.00
C ALA A 206 -22.24 -23.67 9.65
N GLY A 207 -23.53 -23.41 9.44
CA GLY A 207 -24.64 -24.19 10.01
C GLY A 207 -24.92 -23.91 11.48
N GLY A 208 -24.34 -22.86 12.07
CA GLY A 208 -24.47 -22.54 13.48
C GLY A 208 -23.42 -23.21 14.37
N THR A 209 -23.68 -23.24 15.67
CA THR A 209 -22.79 -23.81 16.69
C THR A 209 -23.24 -25.22 17.10
N THR A 210 -22.31 -26.05 17.55
CA THR A 210 -22.68 -27.32 18.23
C THR A 210 -23.17 -27.04 19.66
N ASP A 211 -23.79 -28.03 20.32
CA ASP A 211 -24.22 -27.92 21.72
C ASP A 211 -23.05 -27.81 22.72
N LEU A 212 -21.84 -28.20 22.30
CA LEU A 212 -20.63 -28.14 23.11
C LEU A 212 -19.86 -26.82 22.94
N ALA A 213 -20.33 -25.94 22.05
CA ALA A 213 -19.66 -24.70 21.73
C ALA A 213 -19.69 -23.70 22.88
N TYR A 214 -18.55 -23.08 23.15
CA TYR A 214 -18.46 -21.96 24.06
C TYR A 214 -18.43 -20.63 23.33
N ILE A 215 -19.63 -20.10 23.06
CA ILE A 215 -19.87 -18.85 22.30
C ILE A 215 -19.04 -17.68 22.85
N ARG A 216 -19.00 -17.50 24.17
CA ARG A 216 -18.22 -16.42 24.81
C ARG A 216 -16.71 -16.57 24.66
N GLY A 217 -16.24 -17.78 24.34
CA GLY A 217 -14.83 -18.05 24.08
C GLY A 217 -14.44 -17.91 22.61
N ALA A 218 -15.38 -17.58 21.72
CA ALA A 218 -15.08 -17.38 20.31
C ALA A 218 -14.00 -16.31 20.13
N ARG A 219 -13.01 -16.58 19.30
CA ARG A 219 -11.96 -15.61 18.95
C ARG A 219 -11.88 -15.44 17.44
N LEU A 220 -11.58 -14.22 17.01
CA LEU A 220 -11.28 -13.91 15.62
C LEU A 220 -9.78 -13.69 15.49
N GLU A 221 -9.14 -14.36 14.53
CA GLU A 221 -7.78 -14.06 14.11
C GLU A 221 -7.83 -13.34 12.78
N ARG A 222 -7.21 -12.17 12.72
CA ARG A 222 -7.22 -11.31 11.55
C ARG A 222 -5.83 -11.21 10.95
N ARG A 223 -5.76 -11.34 9.63
CA ARG A 223 -4.51 -11.11 8.90
C ARG A 223 -4.22 -9.62 8.86
N ALA A 224 -3.02 -9.23 9.27
CA ALA A 224 -2.61 -7.82 9.25
C ALA A 224 -2.43 -7.32 7.82
N ASN A 225 -2.97 -6.13 7.55
CA ASN A 225 -2.61 -5.40 6.33
C ASN A 225 -1.22 -4.76 6.46
N GLU A 226 -0.68 -4.23 5.37
CA GLU A 226 0.67 -3.66 5.32
C GLU A 226 0.88 -2.54 6.36
N ALA A 227 -0.12 -1.67 6.54
CA ALA A 227 -0.05 -0.57 7.51
C ALA A 227 -0.11 -1.06 8.97
N GLU A 228 -0.99 -2.02 9.27
CA GLU A 228 -1.10 -2.66 10.59
C GLU A 228 0.19 -3.42 10.92
N ARG A 229 0.73 -4.16 9.95
CA ARG A 229 2.01 -4.87 10.07
C ARG A 229 3.16 -3.92 10.36
N SER A 230 3.27 -2.84 9.60
CA SER A 230 4.31 -1.82 9.80
C SER A 230 4.26 -1.21 11.20
N ARG A 231 3.04 -0.95 11.72
CA ARG A 231 2.84 -0.48 13.10
C ARG A 231 3.26 -1.53 14.14
N MET A 232 2.90 -2.79 13.94
CA MET A 232 3.30 -3.88 14.83
C MET A 232 4.82 -4.07 14.84
N GLU A 233 5.46 -4.02 13.68
CA GLU A 233 6.92 -4.07 13.54
C GLU A 233 7.59 -2.91 14.28
N ALA A 234 7.07 -1.69 14.14
CA ALA A 234 7.57 -0.53 14.88
C ALA A 234 7.43 -0.69 16.41
N VAL A 235 6.27 -1.15 16.89
CA VAL A 235 6.02 -1.39 18.32
C VAL A 235 6.94 -2.50 18.85
N MET A 236 7.12 -3.58 18.10
CA MET A 236 7.99 -4.67 18.47
C MET A 236 9.46 -4.22 18.53
N LYS A 237 9.91 -3.41 17.56
CA LYS A 237 11.26 -2.83 17.57
C LYS A 237 11.50 -1.97 18.80
N MET A 238 10.55 -1.10 19.14
CA MET A 238 10.63 -0.29 20.37
C MET A 238 10.71 -1.15 21.64
N GLN A 239 9.91 -2.22 21.73
CA GLN A 239 9.98 -3.15 22.88
C GLN A 239 11.32 -3.88 22.95
N GLN A 240 11.91 -4.29 21.82
CA GLN A 240 13.22 -4.92 21.78
C GLN A 240 14.32 -3.96 22.24
N GLU A 241 14.26 -2.70 21.85
CA GLU A 241 15.19 -1.65 22.29
C GLU A 241 15.07 -1.40 23.80
N GLU A 242 13.85 -1.33 24.34
CA GLU A 242 13.61 -1.16 25.78
C GLU A 242 14.17 -2.36 26.57
N LEU A 243 13.87 -3.59 26.14
CA LEU A 243 14.38 -4.80 26.77
C LEU A 243 15.91 -4.85 26.72
N GLN A 244 16.50 -4.42 25.61
CA GLN A 244 17.95 -4.33 25.45
C GLN A 244 18.58 -3.33 26.43
N GLN A 245 17.96 -2.16 26.61
CA GLN A 245 18.42 -1.17 27.57
C GLN A 245 18.32 -1.68 29.01
N GLN A 246 17.22 -2.34 29.36
CA GLN A 246 17.06 -2.97 30.67
C GLN A 246 18.16 -4.01 30.92
N LEU A 247 18.42 -4.91 29.96
CA LEU A 247 19.49 -5.90 30.05
C LEU A 247 20.88 -5.28 30.19
N LEU A 248 21.17 -4.19 29.45
CA LEU A 248 22.45 -3.48 29.55
C LEU A 248 22.65 -2.85 30.93
N GLN A 249 21.58 -2.27 31.50
CA GLN A 249 21.60 -1.73 32.86
C GLN A 249 21.79 -2.82 33.92
N LEU A 250 21.20 -4.00 33.70
CA LEU A 250 21.44 -5.18 34.56
C LEU A 250 22.90 -5.65 34.48
N ALA A 251 23.48 -5.72 33.29
CA ALA A 251 24.87 -6.11 33.11
C ALA A 251 25.85 -5.09 33.75
N ALA A 252 25.57 -3.80 33.64
CA ALA A 252 26.38 -2.74 34.25
C ALA A 252 26.32 -2.71 35.79
N SER A 253 25.27 -3.29 36.40
CA SER A 253 25.08 -3.31 37.85
C SER A 253 25.61 -4.59 38.53
N SER A 254 25.98 -5.62 37.78
CA SER A 254 26.65 -6.82 38.32
C SER A 254 28.16 -6.76 38.10
N GLN A 255 28.96 -6.67 39.18
CA GLN A 255 30.44 -6.68 39.13
C GLN A 255 31.06 -8.06 38.76
N GLY A 256 30.50 -8.78 37.79
CA GLY A 256 30.98 -10.10 37.36
C GLY A 256 31.22 -10.16 35.84
N SER A 257 32.49 -10.16 35.43
CA SER A 257 32.95 -10.19 34.03
C SER A 257 32.48 -11.41 33.21
N ASN A 258 32.06 -12.50 33.85
CA ASN A 258 31.57 -13.71 33.16
C ASN A 258 30.10 -13.65 32.70
N ILE A 259 29.31 -12.66 33.15
CA ILE A 259 27.89 -12.50 32.77
C ILE A 259 27.74 -11.76 31.42
N GLN A 260 28.75 -11.00 31.00
CA GLN A 260 28.70 -10.19 29.78
C GLN A 260 28.74 -11.02 28.48
N GLN A 261 29.41 -12.18 28.46
CA GLN A 261 29.46 -13.05 27.27
C GLN A 261 28.23 -13.98 27.14
N MET A 262 27.72 -14.52 28.25
CA MET A 262 26.49 -15.34 28.21
C MET A 262 25.24 -14.52 27.94
N SER A 263 25.22 -13.25 28.39
CA SER A 263 24.10 -12.34 28.13
C SER A 263 24.04 -11.84 26.69
N SER A 264 25.12 -11.90 25.89
CA SER A 264 25.10 -11.52 24.47
C SER A 264 24.62 -12.64 23.55
N GLU A 265 24.96 -13.90 23.83
CA GLU A 265 24.53 -15.05 23.02
C GLU A 265 23.05 -15.42 23.25
N ALA A 266 22.60 -15.46 24.51
CA ALA A 266 21.19 -15.64 24.84
C ALA A 266 20.32 -14.50 24.27
N LYS A 267 20.87 -13.28 24.24
CA LYS A 267 20.27 -12.08 23.64
C LYS A 267 20.13 -12.20 22.14
N GLN A 268 21.11 -12.73 21.41
CA GLN A 268 20.98 -12.95 19.96
C GLN A 268 19.93 -14.02 19.62
N GLN A 269 19.86 -15.10 20.40
CA GLN A 269 18.88 -16.18 20.18
C GLN A 269 17.45 -15.78 20.55
N GLN A 270 17.24 -14.93 21.56
CA GLN A 270 15.90 -14.42 21.88
C GLN A 270 15.42 -13.35 20.91
N LEU A 271 16.30 -12.48 20.39
CA LEU A 271 15.90 -11.47 19.40
C LEU A 271 15.52 -12.07 18.03
N GLN A 272 16.17 -13.15 17.59
CA GLN A 272 15.84 -13.79 16.31
C GLN A 272 14.48 -14.51 16.29
N LYS A 273 13.87 -14.79 17.45
CA LYS A 273 12.60 -15.53 17.55
C LYS A 273 11.35 -14.65 17.50
N PHE A 274 11.49 -13.33 17.56
CA PHE A 274 10.34 -12.41 17.51
C PHE A 274 10.08 -11.97 16.07
N GLN A 275 9.41 -12.84 15.30
CA GLN A 275 8.79 -12.45 14.04
C GLN A 275 7.41 -11.88 14.32
N VAL A 276 7.04 -10.78 13.65
CA VAL A 276 5.68 -10.25 13.73
C VAL A 276 4.75 -11.29 13.11
N PRO A 277 3.76 -11.82 13.87
CA PRO A 277 2.86 -12.82 13.35
C PRO A 277 2.00 -12.20 12.25
N ASP A 278 1.75 -12.97 11.18
CA ASP A 278 0.84 -12.53 10.10
C ASP A 278 -0.60 -12.36 10.60
N TYR A 279 -0.95 -13.05 11.69
CA TYR A 279 -2.26 -13.03 12.32
C TYR A 279 -2.18 -12.43 13.73
N TYR A 280 -3.15 -11.59 14.06
CA TYR A 280 -3.32 -11.07 15.41
C TYR A 280 -4.74 -11.32 15.92
N PRO A 281 -4.93 -11.51 17.24
CA PRO A 281 -6.24 -11.75 17.80
C PRO A 281 -7.06 -10.45 17.83
N VAL A 282 -8.34 -10.57 17.49
CA VAL A 282 -9.35 -9.53 17.65
C VAL A 282 -10.33 -10.02 18.72
N GLY A 283 -10.44 -9.28 19.82
CA GLY A 283 -11.39 -9.57 20.87
C GLY A 283 -12.82 -9.38 20.36
N ILE A 284 -13.62 -10.45 20.41
CA ILE A 284 -15.01 -10.44 19.96
C ILE A 284 -15.96 -10.88 21.08
N GLU A 285 -17.20 -10.41 21.00
CA GLU A 285 -18.29 -10.77 21.90
C GLU A 285 -19.40 -11.42 21.06
N LEU A 286 -19.15 -12.66 20.62
CA LEU A 286 -20.05 -13.39 19.72
C LEU A 286 -21.44 -13.61 20.33
N ASP A 287 -21.54 -13.75 21.66
CA ASP A 287 -22.82 -13.88 22.36
C ASP A 287 -23.68 -12.62 22.21
N LYS A 288 -23.06 -11.43 22.26
CA LYS A 288 -23.75 -10.16 21.98
C LYS A 288 -24.10 -10.02 20.51
N ALA A 289 -23.19 -10.41 19.62
CA ALA A 289 -23.44 -10.38 18.17
C ALA A 289 -24.62 -11.27 17.76
N LEU A 290 -24.79 -12.43 18.40
CA LEU A 290 -25.92 -13.33 18.16
C LEU A 290 -27.23 -12.81 18.75
N ALA A 291 -27.17 -12.16 19.90
CA ALA A 291 -28.33 -11.56 20.54
C ALA A 291 -28.86 -10.34 19.78
N ASP A 292 -27.96 -9.51 19.25
CA ASP A 292 -28.28 -8.37 18.39
C ASP A 292 -27.32 -8.31 17.18
N PRO A 293 -27.74 -8.87 16.03
CA PRO A 293 -26.94 -8.84 14.79
C PRO A 293 -26.70 -7.43 14.23
N THR A 294 -27.42 -6.40 14.69
CA THR A 294 -27.21 -5.02 14.23
C THR A 294 -26.18 -4.27 15.06
N SER A 295 -25.82 -4.79 16.24
CA SER A 295 -24.84 -4.20 17.14
C SER A 295 -23.41 -4.20 16.58
N ASP A 296 -22.57 -3.32 17.11
CA ASP A 296 -21.15 -3.27 16.80
C ASP A 296 -20.38 -4.53 17.23
N ALA A 297 -20.95 -5.36 18.11
CA ALA A 297 -20.39 -6.65 18.46
C ALA A 297 -20.37 -7.61 17.25
N ASN A 298 -21.31 -7.45 16.31
CA ASN A 298 -21.35 -8.21 15.07
C ASN A 298 -20.39 -7.62 14.03
N ILE A 299 -19.09 -7.68 14.30
CA ILE A 299 -18.07 -7.02 13.47
C ILE A 299 -18.07 -7.49 12.01
N VAL A 300 -17.65 -6.60 11.12
CA VAL A 300 -17.44 -6.90 9.70
C VAL A 300 -16.16 -7.71 9.54
N LEU A 301 -16.25 -8.74 8.71
CA LEU A 301 -15.15 -9.65 8.42
C LEU A 301 -14.29 -9.13 7.26
N ARG A 302 -13.02 -9.55 7.26
CA ARG A 302 -12.04 -9.26 6.22
C ARG A 302 -11.56 -10.56 5.60
N ALA A 303 -11.06 -10.45 4.36
CA ALA A 303 -10.42 -11.57 3.68
C ALA A 303 -9.32 -12.19 4.56
N GLY A 304 -9.35 -13.52 4.68
CA GLY A 304 -8.40 -14.29 5.47
C GLY A 304 -8.69 -14.33 6.97
N ASP A 305 -9.76 -13.71 7.46
CA ASP A 305 -10.18 -13.82 8.86
C ASP A 305 -10.48 -15.29 9.23
N ARG A 306 -10.10 -15.68 10.45
CA ARG A 306 -10.32 -17.01 11.00
C ARG A 306 -11.15 -16.93 12.28
N LEU A 307 -12.35 -17.48 12.26
CA LEU A 307 -13.20 -17.64 13.43
C LEU A 307 -12.89 -18.99 14.10
N LEU A 308 -12.44 -18.95 15.34
CA LEU A 308 -12.24 -20.12 16.18
C LEU A 308 -13.29 -20.12 17.28
N LEU A 309 -14.08 -21.20 17.33
CA LEU A 309 -15.09 -21.41 18.35
C LEU A 309 -14.68 -22.58 19.25
N PRO A 310 -14.19 -22.34 20.48
CA PRO A 310 -13.70 -23.42 21.32
C PRO A 310 -14.83 -24.21 21.96
N GLN A 311 -14.49 -25.40 22.45
CA GLN A 311 -15.36 -26.21 23.30
C GLN A 311 -15.52 -25.61 24.70
N TYR A 312 -16.71 -25.79 25.28
CA TYR A 312 -16.97 -25.46 26.66
C TYR A 312 -16.10 -26.28 27.61
N THR A 313 -15.27 -25.59 28.39
CA THR A 313 -14.44 -26.18 29.43
C THR A 313 -14.82 -25.61 30.79
N ALA A 314 -15.31 -26.47 31.68
CA ALA A 314 -15.71 -26.08 33.04
C ALA A 314 -14.49 -25.97 33.97
N THR A 315 -13.44 -25.27 33.55
CA THR A 315 -12.20 -25.12 34.32
C THR A 315 -11.71 -23.67 34.33
N VAL A 316 -10.86 -23.34 35.30
CA VAL A 316 -10.17 -22.07 35.42
C VAL A 316 -8.71 -22.39 35.67
N LYS A 317 -7.82 -21.85 34.84
CA LYS A 317 -6.38 -22.04 34.97
C LYS A 317 -5.80 -20.93 35.84
N ILE A 318 -4.95 -21.27 36.80
CA ILE A 318 -4.30 -20.32 37.71
C ILE A 318 -2.79 -20.38 37.50
N ASN A 319 -2.22 -19.27 37.08
CA ASN A 319 -0.82 -19.15 36.68
C ASN A 319 -0.11 -17.95 37.34
N GLY A 320 1.23 -18.02 37.32
CA GLY A 320 2.10 -16.94 37.81
C GLY A 320 2.51 -17.10 39.28
N ALA A 321 2.58 -15.99 40.00
CA ALA A 321 3.05 -15.86 41.38
C ALA A 321 2.01 -16.34 42.41
N VAL A 322 1.65 -17.61 42.33
CA VAL A 322 0.82 -18.36 43.29
C VAL A 322 1.65 -19.48 43.93
N MET A 323 1.18 -20.05 45.04
CA MET A 323 1.92 -21.11 45.74
C MET A 323 2.06 -22.36 44.87
N TYR A 324 1.01 -22.75 44.15
CA TYR A 324 1.04 -23.87 43.21
C TYR A 324 0.16 -23.60 41.98
N PRO A 325 0.75 -23.31 40.81
CA PRO A 325 0.01 -23.15 39.56
C PRO A 325 -0.76 -24.44 39.22
N ASN A 326 -2.08 -24.33 39.07
CA ASN A 326 -2.95 -25.47 38.80
C ASN A 326 -4.19 -25.06 37.98
N THR A 327 -4.99 -26.04 37.59
CA THR A 327 -6.28 -25.83 36.94
C THR A 327 -7.37 -26.39 37.85
N VAL A 328 -8.41 -25.60 38.11
CA VAL A 328 -9.48 -25.93 39.07
C VAL A 328 -10.82 -25.90 38.33
N SER A 329 -11.76 -26.78 38.71
CA SER A 329 -13.11 -26.78 38.15
C SER A 329 -13.81 -25.44 38.37
N TYR A 330 -14.45 -24.94 37.32
CA TYR A 330 -15.22 -23.70 37.35
C TYR A 330 -16.49 -23.88 38.19
N LEU A 331 -16.69 -22.96 39.12
CA LEU A 331 -17.90 -22.83 39.92
C LEU A 331 -18.51 -21.44 39.69
N LYS A 332 -19.77 -21.44 39.24
CA LYS A 332 -20.52 -20.21 38.96
C LYS A 332 -20.60 -19.32 40.20
N GLY A 333 -20.29 -18.03 40.03
CA GLY A 333 -20.35 -17.03 41.10
C GLY A 333 -19.14 -16.99 42.04
N LYS A 334 -18.19 -17.93 41.93
CA LYS A 334 -16.94 -17.84 42.70
C LYS A 334 -16.03 -16.74 42.15
N SER A 335 -15.44 -15.97 43.05
CA SER A 335 -14.52 -14.88 42.71
C SER A 335 -13.09 -15.38 42.50
N ALA A 336 -12.23 -14.54 41.93
CA ALA A 336 -10.81 -14.85 41.76
C ALA A 336 -10.11 -15.26 43.06
N LYS A 337 -10.53 -14.69 44.21
CA LYS A 337 -9.98 -15.02 45.53
C LYS A 337 -10.15 -16.51 45.86
N TYR A 338 -11.29 -17.11 45.49
CA TYR A 338 -11.55 -18.53 45.70
C TYR A 338 -10.54 -19.39 44.94
N TYR A 339 -10.36 -19.12 43.64
CA TYR A 339 -9.45 -19.88 42.79
C TYR A 339 -7.98 -19.70 43.18
N ILE A 340 -7.58 -18.48 43.54
CA ILE A 340 -6.22 -18.23 44.04
C ILE A 340 -5.99 -18.95 45.37
N SER A 341 -6.99 -19.03 46.24
CA SER A 341 -6.90 -19.84 47.46
C SER A 341 -6.77 -21.35 47.17
N ALA A 342 -7.46 -21.84 46.14
CA ALA A 342 -7.33 -23.23 45.68
C ALA A 342 -5.94 -23.54 45.08
N ALA A 343 -5.21 -22.51 44.65
CA ALA A 343 -3.79 -22.59 44.25
C ALA A 343 -2.82 -22.40 45.44
N GLY A 344 -3.31 -22.53 46.69
CA GLY A 344 -2.52 -22.33 47.92
C GLY A 344 -2.30 -20.86 48.30
N GLY A 345 -2.93 -19.92 47.61
CA GLY A 345 -2.79 -18.49 47.83
C GLY A 345 -1.68 -17.85 46.99
N PHE A 346 -1.40 -16.58 47.29
CA PHE A 346 -0.34 -15.82 46.62
C PHE A 346 1.05 -16.23 47.12
N SER A 347 2.03 -16.30 46.22
CA SER A 347 3.44 -16.43 46.63
C SER A 347 3.95 -15.13 47.28
N GLN A 348 5.07 -15.21 48.01
CA GLN A 348 5.66 -14.05 48.70
C GLN A 348 6.04 -12.90 47.76
N ASN A 349 6.48 -13.24 46.55
CA ASN A 349 6.83 -12.29 45.52
C ASN A 349 5.63 -11.88 44.64
N ALA A 350 4.37 -12.12 44.99
CA ALA A 350 3.23 -11.76 44.13
C ALA A 350 2.93 -10.25 44.07
N ARG A 351 2.71 -9.69 42.88
CA ARG A 351 2.12 -8.35 42.65
C ARG A 351 0.59 -8.45 42.59
N LYS A 352 -0.04 -8.60 43.76
CA LYS A 352 -1.50 -8.81 43.92
C LYS A 352 -2.37 -7.76 43.21
N SER A 353 -1.98 -6.49 43.25
CA SER A 353 -2.74 -5.37 42.65
C SER A 353 -2.84 -5.44 41.12
N ASN A 354 -1.93 -6.17 40.48
CA ASN A 354 -1.80 -6.24 39.03
C ASN A 354 -2.22 -7.61 38.49
N ALA A 355 -2.88 -8.44 39.30
CA ALA A 355 -3.41 -9.70 38.83
C ALA A 355 -4.58 -9.46 37.84
N TYR A 356 -4.65 -10.27 36.80
CA TYR A 356 -5.62 -10.13 35.70
C TYR A 356 -6.13 -11.49 35.23
N VAL A 357 -7.19 -11.46 34.43
CA VAL A 357 -7.81 -12.63 33.81
C VAL A 357 -7.70 -12.50 32.31
N ILE A 358 -7.29 -13.58 31.65
CA ILE A 358 -7.34 -13.75 30.19
C ILE A 358 -8.54 -14.65 29.88
N TYR A 359 -9.49 -14.14 29.12
CA TYR A 359 -10.65 -14.92 28.66
C TYR A 359 -10.30 -15.72 27.39
N MET A 360 -11.08 -16.76 27.09
CA MET A 360 -10.83 -17.61 25.91
C MET A 360 -10.90 -16.84 24.57
N ASN A 361 -11.72 -15.79 24.51
CA ASN A 361 -11.80 -14.89 23.36
C ASN A 361 -10.62 -13.89 23.25
N GLY A 362 -9.62 -14.01 24.12
CA GLY A 362 -8.41 -13.18 24.12
C GLY A 362 -8.54 -11.84 24.86
N MET A 363 -9.73 -11.48 25.36
CA MET A 363 -9.89 -10.27 26.16
C MET A 363 -9.22 -10.39 27.53
N VAL A 364 -8.73 -9.27 28.06
CA VAL A 364 -8.05 -9.22 29.36
C VAL A 364 -8.77 -8.26 30.29
N ALA A 365 -8.96 -8.65 31.56
CA ALA A 365 -9.57 -7.80 32.58
C ALA A 365 -8.79 -7.85 33.90
N LYS A 366 -8.61 -6.69 34.55
CA LYS A 366 -7.91 -6.60 35.85
C LYS A 366 -8.81 -7.08 36.98
N LEU A 367 -8.26 -7.88 37.90
CA LEU A 367 -8.99 -8.35 39.07
C LEU A 367 -9.40 -7.21 40.01
N SER A 368 -8.59 -6.17 40.10
CA SER A 368 -8.89 -4.97 40.90
C SER A 368 -10.10 -4.18 40.41
N GLN A 369 -10.49 -4.37 39.15
CA GLN A 369 -11.67 -3.72 38.54
C GLN A 369 -12.92 -4.61 38.61
N GLY A 370 -12.91 -5.68 39.40
CA GLY A 370 -14.07 -6.56 39.58
C GLY A 370 -14.32 -7.53 38.41
N ALA A 371 -13.26 -7.94 37.70
CA ALA A 371 -13.35 -8.92 36.62
C ALA A 371 -14.09 -10.20 37.07
N LYS A 372 -15.05 -10.65 36.25
CA LYS A 372 -15.88 -11.83 36.51
C LYS A 372 -15.15 -13.07 35.99
N ILE A 373 -15.06 -14.12 36.81
CA ILE A 373 -14.47 -15.39 36.38
C ILE A 373 -15.42 -16.14 35.47
N GLN A 374 -14.91 -16.63 34.35
CA GLN A 374 -15.64 -17.34 33.33
C GLN A 374 -15.02 -18.72 33.05
N PRO A 375 -15.80 -19.69 32.54
CA PRO A 375 -15.26 -20.97 32.07
C PRO A 375 -14.11 -20.79 31.07
N GLY A 376 -13.07 -21.59 31.23
CA GLY A 376 -11.88 -21.64 30.38
C GLY A 376 -10.93 -20.44 30.50
N CYS A 377 -11.19 -19.49 31.42
CA CYS A 377 -10.30 -18.34 31.59
C CYS A 377 -9.01 -18.70 32.35
N GLU A 378 -7.97 -17.88 32.15
CA GLU A 378 -6.69 -17.99 32.86
C GLU A 378 -6.52 -16.79 33.81
N ILE A 379 -6.38 -17.06 35.10
CA ILE A 379 -6.01 -16.08 36.11
C ILE A 379 -4.49 -16.00 36.16
N VAL A 380 -3.93 -14.83 35.88
CA VAL A 380 -2.49 -14.59 35.89
C VAL A 380 -2.13 -13.62 37.02
N VAL A 381 -1.25 -14.08 37.91
CA VAL A 381 -0.68 -13.27 38.98
C VAL A 381 0.76 -12.90 38.63
N PRO A 382 1.08 -11.63 38.34
CA PRO A 382 2.46 -11.23 38.06
C PRO A 382 3.33 -11.26 39.32
N SER A 383 4.64 -11.43 39.15
CA SER A 383 5.62 -11.37 40.23
C SER A 383 6.16 -9.95 40.45
N LYS A 384 6.66 -9.70 41.66
CA LYS A 384 7.39 -8.51 42.06
C LYS A 384 8.80 -8.65 41.52
N ILE A 385 9.14 -7.82 40.54
CA ILE A 385 10.53 -7.49 40.28
C ILE A 385 11.05 -6.80 41.54
N SER A 386 11.84 -7.51 42.35
CA SER A 386 12.47 -6.98 43.56
C SER A 386 13.81 -6.38 43.16
N ARG A 387 13.89 -5.05 43.12
CA ARG A 387 15.16 -4.31 43.10
C ARG A 387 15.45 -3.88 44.53
N LYS A 388 16.48 -4.44 45.16
CA LYS A 388 17.06 -3.83 46.36
C LYS A 388 17.85 -2.62 45.88
N MET A 389 17.25 -1.43 45.89
CA MET A 389 18.03 -0.20 45.73
C MET A 389 19.01 -0.10 46.88
N SER A 390 20.26 0.25 46.56
CA SER A 390 21.26 0.54 47.59
C SER A 390 20.87 1.83 48.35
N VAL A 391 21.37 1.99 49.58
CA VAL A 391 21.20 3.24 50.36
C VAL A 391 21.70 4.44 49.55
N ALA A 392 22.77 4.27 48.76
CA ALA A 392 23.30 5.32 47.89
C ALA A 392 22.36 5.66 46.72
N GLU A 393 21.73 4.67 46.08
CA GLU A 393 20.72 4.92 45.02
C GLU A 393 19.49 5.65 45.59
N THR A 394 19.05 5.26 46.79
CA THR A 394 17.90 5.90 47.46
C THR A 394 18.22 7.35 47.85
N MET A 395 19.43 7.61 48.35
CA MET A 395 19.90 8.97 48.67
C MET A 395 20.03 9.83 47.42
N SER A 396 20.47 9.29 46.27
CA SER A 396 20.56 10.05 45.01
C SER A 396 19.21 10.49 44.44
N ILE A 397 18.15 9.69 44.64
CA ILE A 397 16.79 10.08 44.25
C ILE A 397 16.23 11.12 45.24
N GLY A 398 16.53 10.97 46.53
CA GLY A 398 16.15 11.93 47.58
C GLY A 398 16.80 13.30 47.40
N THR A 399 18.07 13.37 47.00
CA THR A 399 18.76 14.64 46.71
C THR A 399 18.24 15.31 45.44
N GLY A 400 17.92 14.54 44.40
CA GLY A 400 17.27 15.06 43.18
C GLY A 400 15.90 15.67 43.44
N ALA A 401 15.04 15.00 44.21
CA ALA A 401 13.73 15.52 44.60
C ALA A 401 13.84 16.77 45.52
N ALA A 402 14.80 16.80 46.44
CA ALA A 402 15.06 17.95 47.29
C ALA A 402 15.55 19.17 46.48
N SER A 403 16.37 18.98 45.45
CA SER A 403 16.80 20.09 44.57
C SER A 403 15.65 20.68 43.74
N ILE A 404 14.69 19.84 43.31
CA ILE A 404 13.49 20.31 42.60
C ILE A 404 12.57 21.07 43.56
N ALA A 405 12.36 20.57 44.78
CA ALA A 405 11.59 21.26 45.81
C ALA A 405 12.25 22.59 46.24
N ALA A 406 13.58 22.63 46.33
CA ALA A 406 14.34 23.84 46.64
C ALA A 406 14.29 24.88 45.50
N MET A 407 14.30 24.43 44.23
CA MET A 407 14.05 25.31 43.08
C MET A 407 12.63 25.87 43.07
N ILE A 408 11.63 25.04 43.36
CA ILE A 408 10.24 25.49 43.44
C ILE A 408 10.07 26.50 44.59
N ALA A 409 10.72 26.26 45.73
CA ALA A 409 10.72 27.18 46.87
C ALA A 409 11.49 28.49 46.58
N SER A 410 12.59 28.44 45.85
CA SER A 410 13.36 29.65 45.48
C SER A 410 12.62 30.50 44.44
N ILE A 411 11.96 29.87 43.46
CA ILE A 411 11.08 30.55 42.50
C ILE A 411 9.89 31.20 43.22
N ALA A 412 9.30 30.51 44.21
CA ALA A 412 8.21 31.07 45.00
C ALA A 412 8.63 32.26 45.88
N ASN A 413 9.88 32.32 46.32
CA ASN A 413 10.43 33.43 47.12
C ASN A 413 10.90 34.62 46.26
N LEU A 414 11.19 34.40 44.97
CA LEU A 414 11.49 35.43 43.97
C LEU A 414 10.22 36.11 43.41
N LEU A 415 9.04 35.53 43.63
CA LEU A 415 7.73 36.04 43.19
C LEU A 415 6.95 36.78 44.29
N LYS A 416 7.55 36.97 45.47
CA LYS A 416 7.10 37.92 46.50
C LYS A 416 7.98 39.16 46.45
#